data_AF-A0AAX0I654-F1
#
_entry.id   AF-A0AAX0I654-F1
#
_cell.length_a   1.000
_cell.length_b   1.000
_cell.length_c   1.000
_cell.angle_alpha   90.00
_cell.angle_beta   90.00
_cell.angle_gamma   90.00
#
_symmetry.space_group_name_H-M   'P 1'
#
loop_
_entity.id
_entity.type
_entity.pdbx_description
1 polymer ?
#
loop_
_entity_poly.entity_id
_entity_poly.type
_entity_poly.pdbx_seq_one_letter_code
_entity_poly.pdbx_strand_id
1 'polypeptide(L)'
;MTGSPASVHVLALAGYLVLLGFLATVGPVRAQPADGAVLQFDIAAQNLGDALDMYSRRTGVAVLMDQRYAQRQSAAVRGPYAAGAALQALLEGTGLLSRLSDAQAVIVYAPAGASATAADLPQAAVVAAADIPGATQGGGDHAAYVSRLQHALLGLLCRAAQTRPGGYRLALQLYLNRAGVVDRVHLLDSTGLRARDTAIARVVLGMRVGAAPLPSMPQPVSILLLPQGPGSEVDCAPKTMSAP
;
A
#
# COMPACT_ATOMS: atom_id res chain seq x y z
N MET A 1 -61.49 -41.43 -46.32
CA MET A 1 -62.60 -40.55 -45.93
C MET A 1 -62.74 -40.68 -44.41
N THR A 2 -62.14 -39.77 -43.61
CA THR A 2 -62.78 -38.59 -42.98
C THR A 2 -63.98 -38.99 -42.09
N GLY A 3 -64.11 -38.66 -40.80
CA GLY A 3 -63.44 -37.74 -39.86
C GLY A 3 -63.92 -38.07 -38.43
N SER A 4 -63.24 -37.64 -37.35
CA SER A 4 -63.49 -36.41 -36.55
C SER A 4 -63.57 -36.82 -35.05
N PRO A 5 -63.61 -35.93 -34.04
CA PRO A 5 -62.77 -34.75 -33.77
C PRO A 5 -62.34 -34.60 -32.27
N ALA A 6 -61.37 -33.68 -32.05
CA ALA A 6 -61.24 -32.69 -30.95
C ALA A 6 -61.52 -33.09 -29.48
N SER A 7 -60.52 -33.07 -28.58
CA SER A 7 -59.93 -31.89 -27.89
C SER A 7 -60.72 -31.38 -26.68
N VAL A 8 -60.47 -31.91 -25.48
CA VAL A 8 -60.44 -31.16 -24.21
C VAL A 8 -59.55 -31.96 -23.23
N HIS A 9 -58.90 -31.32 -22.26
CA HIS A 9 -57.98 -31.90 -21.26
C HIS A 9 -56.47 -31.87 -21.58
N VAL A 10 -56.05 -31.06 -22.56
CA VAL A 10 -54.64 -30.63 -22.72
C VAL A 10 -54.21 -29.58 -21.67
N LEU A 11 -55.08 -29.20 -20.74
CA LEU A 11 -54.85 -28.04 -19.85
C LEU A 11 -54.71 -28.35 -18.34
N ALA A 12 -54.61 -29.61 -17.92
CA ALA A 12 -54.56 -29.96 -16.49
C ALA A 12 -53.25 -30.59 -15.98
N LEU A 13 -52.24 -30.80 -16.83
CA LEU A 13 -50.96 -31.45 -16.45
C LEU A 13 -49.71 -30.59 -16.75
N ALA A 14 -49.88 -29.30 -17.02
CA ALA A 14 -48.77 -28.38 -17.34
C ALA A 14 -48.15 -27.67 -16.11
N GLY A 15 -48.54 -28.02 -14.89
CA GLY A 15 -48.18 -27.29 -13.67
C GLY A 15 -47.11 -27.92 -12.78
N TYR A 16 -46.67 -29.16 -13.02
CA TYR A 16 -45.91 -29.92 -12.01
C TYR A 16 -44.58 -30.56 -12.47
N LEU A 17 -44.18 -30.40 -13.74
CA LEU A 17 -43.00 -31.09 -14.30
C LEU A 17 -41.86 -30.18 -14.81
N VAL A 18 -41.84 -28.90 -14.40
CA VAL A 18 -40.79 -27.94 -14.86
C VAL A 18 -39.85 -27.49 -13.74
N LEU A 19 -40.05 -27.91 -12.48
CA LEU A 19 -39.30 -27.36 -11.34
C LEU A 19 -38.17 -28.26 -10.78
N LEU A 20 -37.60 -29.18 -11.57
CA LEU A 20 -36.63 -30.18 -11.08
C LEU A 20 -35.42 -30.41 -12.02
N GLY A 21 -35.07 -29.41 -12.83
CA GLY A 21 -34.05 -29.56 -13.89
C GLY A 21 -32.90 -28.54 -13.89
N PHE A 22 -32.64 -27.83 -12.79
CA PHE A 22 -31.56 -26.84 -12.72
C PHE A 22 -30.62 -27.07 -11.53
N LEU A 23 -30.13 -28.31 -11.37
CA LEU A 23 -28.90 -28.54 -10.63
C LEU A 23 -27.74 -28.08 -11.52
N ALA A 24 -27.44 -26.79 -11.40
CA ALA A 24 -26.28 -26.16 -11.99
C ALA A 24 -25.02 -26.97 -11.63
N THR A 25 -24.36 -27.49 -12.65
CA THR A 25 -23.02 -28.06 -12.55
C THR A 25 -22.08 -26.96 -12.05
N VAL A 26 -21.78 -26.95 -10.75
CA VAL A 26 -20.69 -26.14 -10.20
C VAL A 26 -19.40 -26.79 -10.70
N GLY A 27 -18.93 -26.34 -11.86
CA GLY A 27 -17.58 -26.68 -12.33
C GLY A 27 -16.58 -26.20 -11.29
N PRO A 28 -15.51 -26.98 -11.00
CA PRO A 28 -14.47 -26.51 -10.10
C PRO A 28 -13.89 -25.21 -10.67
N VAL A 29 -13.94 -24.14 -9.88
CA VAL A 29 -13.14 -22.94 -10.14
C VAL A 29 -11.69 -23.39 -10.06
N ARG A 30 -11.08 -23.68 -11.21
CA ARG A 30 -9.63 -23.71 -11.32
C ARG A 30 -9.19 -22.27 -11.12
N ALA A 31 -8.59 -21.98 -9.97
CA ALA A 31 -7.70 -20.85 -9.83
C ALA A 31 -6.70 -20.95 -10.97
N GLN A 32 -6.80 -20.05 -11.96
CA GLN A 32 -5.83 -19.98 -13.03
C GLN A 32 -4.49 -19.66 -12.36
N PRO A 33 -3.46 -20.51 -12.49
CA PRO A 33 -2.11 -20.08 -12.20
C PRO A 33 -1.87 -18.84 -13.06
N ALA A 34 -1.12 -17.87 -12.55
CA ALA A 34 -0.56 -16.83 -13.40
C ALA A 34 0.41 -17.51 -14.39
N ASP A 35 -0.12 -18.04 -15.49
CA ASP A 35 0.61 -18.75 -16.54
C ASP A 35 1.44 -17.74 -17.34
N GLY A 36 2.58 -17.37 -16.76
CA GLY A 36 3.70 -16.82 -17.50
C GLY A 36 4.50 -17.94 -18.14
N ALA A 37 5.27 -17.63 -19.19
CA ALA A 37 6.22 -18.57 -19.79
C ALA A 37 7.09 -19.23 -18.71
N VAL A 38 7.26 -20.55 -18.79
CA VAL A 38 8.11 -21.31 -17.86
C VAL A 38 9.58 -21.06 -18.23
N LEU A 39 10.36 -20.56 -17.27
CA LEU A 39 11.80 -20.33 -17.43
C LEU A 39 12.58 -21.32 -16.57
N GLN A 40 13.76 -21.71 -17.05
CA GLN A 40 14.72 -22.45 -16.24
C GLN A 40 15.43 -21.49 -15.29
N PHE A 41 15.34 -21.76 -13.98
CA PHE A 41 16.04 -21.04 -12.92
C PHE A 41 17.11 -21.93 -12.28
N ASP A 42 18.23 -21.32 -11.90
CA ASP A 42 19.24 -21.90 -11.03
C ASP A 42 19.82 -20.77 -10.16
N ILE A 43 19.09 -20.45 -9.09
CA ILE A 43 19.46 -19.43 -8.12
C ILE A 43 19.67 -20.14 -6.79
N ALA A 44 20.89 -20.07 -6.24
CA ALA A 44 21.22 -20.67 -4.97
C ALA A 44 20.60 -19.88 -3.80
N ALA A 45 20.56 -20.49 -2.61
CA ALA A 45 20.21 -19.78 -1.38
C ALA A 45 21.35 -18.79 -1.06
N GLN A 46 21.07 -17.50 -1.10
CA GLN A 46 22.07 -16.44 -0.96
C GLN A 46 21.43 -15.17 -0.38
N ASN A 47 22.16 -14.05 -0.36
CA ASN A 47 21.59 -12.77 -0.01
C ASN A 47 20.45 -12.42 -0.98
N LEU A 48 19.29 -12.04 -0.43
CA LEU A 48 18.07 -11.81 -1.18
C LEU A 48 18.23 -10.74 -2.24
N GLY A 49 19.03 -9.69 -1.98
CA GLY A 49 19.34 -8.67 -2.98
C GLY A 49 19.97 -9.25 -4.24
N ASP A 50 21.01 -10.08 -4.08
CA ASP A 50 21.72 -10.72 -5.18
C ASP A 50 20.82 -11.74 -5.91
N ALA A 51 20.00 -12.48 -5.16
CA ALA A 51 19.06 -13.44 -5.72
C ALA A 51 17.97 -12.78 -6.58
N LEU A 52 17.41 -11.65 -6.10
CA LEU A 52 16.40 -10.88 -6.83
C LEU A 52 16.98 -10.16 -8.06
N ASP A 53 18.25 -9.75 -8.01
CA ASP A 53 18.96 -9.21 -9.17
C ASP A 53 19.16 -10.27 -10.27
N MET A 54 19.55 -11.50 -9.89
CA MET A 54 19.60 -12.64 -10.82
C MET A 54 18.21 -12.96 -11.41
N TYR A 55 17.17 -12.98 -10.58
CA TYR A 55 15.79 -13.17 -11.03
C TYR A 55 15.35 -12.08 -12.02
N SER A 56 15.64 -10.81 -11.73
CA SER A 56 15.28 -9.67 -12.57
C SER A 56 15.95 -9.74 -13.94
N ARG A 57 17.25 -10.10 -13.97
CA ARG A 57 17.98 -10.34 -15.23
C ARG A 57 17.39 -11.49 -16.05
N ARG A 58 16.89 -12.54 -15.40
CA ARG A 58 16.35 -13.73 -16.08
C ARG A 58 14.95 -13.49 -16.64
N THR A 59 14.13 -12.70 -15.95
CA THR A 59 12.71 -12.50 -16.27
C THR A 59 12.42 -11.18 -16.98
N GLY A 60 13.33 -10.21 -16.91
CA GLY A 60 13.12 -8.83 -17.36
C GLY A 60 12.20 -8.01 -16.43
N VAL A 61 11.74 -8.60 -15.33
CA VAL A 61 10.85 -7.95 -14.37
C VAL A 61 11.69 -7.14 -13.38
N ALA A 62 11.41 -5.84 -13.28
CA ALA A 62 12.04 -4.98 -12.28
C ALA A 62 11.49 -5.33 -10.89
N VAL A 63 12.37 -5.67 -9.95
CA VAL A 63 12.01 -5.93 -8.54
C VAL A 63 12.47 -4.78 -7.65
N LEU A 64 11.52 -4.17 -6.94
CA LEU A 64 11.73 -3.08 -6.00
C LEU A 64 11.69 -3.64 -4.57
N MET A 65 12.73 -3.37 -3.79
CA MET A 65 12.84 -3.85 -2.41
C MET A 65 13.64 -2.83 -1.59
N ASP A 66 13.28 -2.68 -0.32
CA ASP A 66 14.04 -1.88 0.65
C ASP A 66 15.40 -2.55 0.95
N GLN A 67 16.48 -1.77 0.98
CA GLN A 67 17.85 -2.24 1.17
C GLN A 67 18.04 -3.03 2.47
N ARG A 68 17.24 -2.76 3.51
CA ARG A 68 17.31 -3.51 4.79
C ARG A 68 16.97 -4.99 4.64
N TYR A 69 16.26 -5.37 3.58
CA TYR A 69 15.92 -6.77 3.30
C TYR A 69 16.94 -7.47 2.41
N ALA A 70 17.88 -6.73 1.80
CA ALA A 70 18.84 -7.29 0.85
C ALA A 70 19.76 -8.34 1.47
N GLN A 71 20.05 -8.23 2.77
CA GLN A 71 20.89 -9.16 3.53
C GLN A 71 20.11 -10.36 4.11
N ARG A 72 18.80 -10.48 3.86
CA ARG A 72 18.05 -11.68 4.25
C ARG A 72 18.45 -12.86 3.37
N GLN A 73 18.42 -14.06 3.92
CA GLN A 73 18.68 -15.27 3.16
C GLN A 73 17.48 -15.61 2.29
N SER A 74 17.65 -15.70 0.97
CA SER A 74 16.64 -16.25 0.06
C SER A 74 16.63 -17.77 0.10
N ALA A 75 15.51 -18.38 -0.28
CA ALA A 75 15.50 -19.80 -0.62
C ALA A 75 16.17 -20.04 -1.97
N ALA A 76 16.59 -21.29 -2.21
CA ALA A 76 17.10 -21.71 -3.51
C ALA A 76 15.94 -22.04 -4.46
N VAL A 77 16.06 -21.62 -5.72
CA VAL A 77 15.09 -21.95 -6.77
C VAL A 77 15.84 -22.57 -7.94
N ARG A 78 15.63 -23.86 -8.16
CA ARG A 78 16.27 -24.65 -9.21
C ARG A 78 15.23 -25.45 -9.97
N GLY A 79 15.22 -25.31 -11.29
CA GLY A 79 14.28 -26.03 -12.15
C GLY A 79 13.41 -25.11 -13.01
N PRO A 80 12.44 -25.70 -13.72
CA PRO A 80 11.47 -24.96 -14.51
C PRO A 80 10.41 -24.32 -13.61
N TYR A 81 10.27 -23.00 -13.65
CA TYR A 81 9.22 -22.27 -12.92
C TYR A 81 8.62 -21.15 -13.80
N ALA A 82 7.35 -20.85 -13.59
CA ALA A 82 6.79 -19.57 -14.05
C ALA A 82 7.40 -18.42 -13.21
N ALA A 83 7.56 -17.24 -13.81
CA ALA A 83 8.23 -16.11 -13.14
C ALA A 83 7.63 -15.78 -11.75
N GLY A 84 6.30 -15.71 -11.64
CA GLY A 84 5.63 -15.45 -10.36
C GLY A 84 5.87 -16.56 -9.32
N ALA A 85 5.84 -17.83 -9.75
CA ALA A 85 6.10 -18.97 -8.88
C ALA A 85 7.55 -19.02 -8.41
N ALA A 86 8.51 -18.70 -9.30
CA ALA A 86 9.93 -18.61 -8.97
C ALA A 86 10.18 -17.50 -7.93
N LEU A 87 9.54 -16.33 -8.09
CA LEU A 87 9.67 -15.24 -7.15
C LEU A 87 9.08 -15.60 -5.79
N GLN A 88 7.91 -16.24 -5.76
CA GLN A 88 7.30 -16.68 -4.51
C GLN A 88 8.20 -17.69 -3.80
N ALA A 89 8.73 -18.68 -4.52
CA ALA A 89 9.68 -19.65 -4.00
C ALA A 89 10.95 -18.99 -3.46
N LEU A 90 11.51 -17.99 -4.15
CA LEU A 90 12.67 -17.20 -3.69
C LEU A 90 12.45 -16.50 -2.35
N LEU A 91 11.22 -16.05 -2.11
CA LEU A 91 10.82 -15.34 -0.89
C LEU A 91 10.40 -16.29 0.24
N GLU A 92 10.31 -17.60 0.01
CA GLU A 92 9.99 -18.56 1.06
C GLU A 92 11.02 -18.50 2.21
N GLY A 93 10.52 -18.55 3.45
CA GLY A 93 11.36 -18.43 4.65
C GLY A 93 11.85 -17.02 4.97
N THR A 94 11.75 -16.04 4.04
CA THR A 94 12.16 -14.64 4.29
C THR A 94 11.16 -13.86 5.14
N GLY A 95 9.91 -14.33 5.19
CA GLY A 95 8.78 -13.61 5.76
C GLY A 95 8.35 -12.38 4.95
N LEU A 96 8.78 -12.27 3.69
CA LEU A 96 8.41 -11.19 2.77
C LEU A 96 7.38 -11.70 1.75
N LEU A 97 6.55 -10.78 1.28
CA LEU A 97 5.58 -10.99 0.22
C LEU A 97 5.93 -10.11 -0.98
N SER A 98 5.40 -10.48 -2.14
CA SER A 98 5.50 -9.69 -3.37
C SER A 98 4.13 -9.17 -3.80
N ARG A 99 4.10 -8.01 -4.46
CA ARG A 99 2.93 -7.51 -5.19
C ARG A 99 3.35 -6.85 -6.48
N LEU A 100 2.52 -6.92 -7.50
CA LEU A 100 2.72 -6.10 -8.69
C LEU A 100 2.36 -4.64 -8.41
N SER A 101 3.11 -3.75 -9.05
CA SER A 101 2.86 -2.32 -9.17
C SER A 101 2.26 -2.00 -10.55
N ASP A 102 1.56 -0.88 -10.66
CA ASP A 102 0.95 -0.40 -11.91
C ASP A 102 1.99 -0.14 -13.02
N ALA A 103 3.26 0.03 -12.64
CA ALA A 103 4.40 0.23 -13.55
C ALA A 103 5.06 -1.07 -14.05
N GLN A 104 4.36 -2.22 -13.99
CA GLN A 104 4.90 -3.55 -14.35
C GLN A 104 6.15 -4.00 -13.57
N ALA A 105 6.35 -3.42 -12.38
CA ALA A 105 7.40 -3.82 -11.45
C ALA A 105 6.81 -4.64 -10.30
N VAL A 106 7.64 -5.46 -9.65
CA VAL A 106 7.25 -6.23 -8.46
C VAL A 106 7.85 -5.60 -7.22
N ILE A 107 7.03 -5.29 -6.23
CA ILE A 107 7.45 -4.74 -4.94
C ILE A 107 7.51 -5.88 -3.92
N VAL A 108 8.65 -6.05 -3.25
CA VAL A 108 8.86 -7.00 -2.15
C VAL A 108 8.77 -6.26 -0.81
N TYR A 109 7.91 -6.73 0.09
CA TYR A 109 7.58 -6.06 1.35
C TYR A 109 7.28 -7.07 2.47
N ALA A 110 7.44 -6.68 3.73
CA ALA A 110 7.01 -7.50 4.85
C ALA A 110 5.49 -7.35 5.07
N PRO A 111 4.72 -8.44 5.31
CA PRO A 111 3.33 -8.35 5.70
C PRO A 111 3.22 -7.66 7.06
N ALA A 112 2.27 -6.71 7.17
CA ALA A 112 1.95 -6.05 8.44
C ALA A 112 1.39 -7.09 9.42
N GLY A 113 2.24 -7.63 10.30
CA GLY A 113 1.86 -8.68 11.25
C GLY A 113 3.03 -9.55 11.76
N ALA A 114 4.20 -9.55 11.12
CA ALA A 114 5.39 -10.16 11.70
C ALA A 114 6.05 -9.16 12.66
N SER A 115 5.98 -9.43 13.97
CA SER A 115 6.57 -8.62 15.05
C SER A 115 7.93 -8.03 14.66
N ALA A 116 7.95 -6.71 14.50
CA ALA A 116 9.19 -5.96 14.53
C ALA A 116 9.77 -6.10 15.95
N THR A 117 10.80 -6.93 16.11
CA THR A 117 11.69 -6.83 17.26
C THR A 117 12.26 -5.43 17.28
N ALA A 118 12.05 -4.75 18.41
CA ALA A 118 12.25 -3.32 18.64
C ALA A 118 13.72 -2.86 18.68
N ALA A 119 14.55 -3.30 17.74
CA ALA A 119 16.00 -3.07 17.77
C ALA A 119 16.57 -2.26 16.60
N ASP A 120 15.78 -1.86 15.60
CA ASP A 120 16.32 -1.02 14.52
C ASP A 120 15.23 -0.22 13.78
N LEU A 121 14.46 0.56 14.54
CA LEU A 121 13.55 1.55 13.96
C LEU A 121 14.36 2.81 13.61
N PRO A 122 14.39 3.28 12.36
CA PRO A 122 14.90 4.61 12.06
C PRO A 122 14.08 5.63 12.86
N GLN A 123 14.75 6.69 13.30
CA GLN A 123 14.19 7.82 14.05
C GLN A 123 12.78 8.17 13.53
N ALA A 124 11.81 8.43 14.42
CA ALA A 124 10.61 9.15 14.00
C ALA A 124 10.99 10.58 13.60
N ALA A 125 11.49 10.71 12.38
CA ALA A 125 11.38 11.92 11.62
C ALA A 125 10.03 11.86 10.93
N VAL A 126 9.29 12.96 10.96
CA VAL A 126 8.43 13.24 9.81
C VAL A 126 9.39 13.25 8.64
N VAL A 127 9.37 12.19 7.84
CA VAL A 127 10.30 12.05 6.73
C VAL A 127 10.16 13.32 5.92
N ALA A 128 11.22 14.12 5.92
CA ALA A 128 11.23 15.37 5.19
C ALA A 128 10.98 14.99 3.73
N ALA A 129 10.34 15.89 3.01
CA ALA A 129 10.17 15.82 1.57
C ALA A 129 11.45 15.30 0.85
N ALA A 130 12.64 15.52 1.42
CA ALA A 130 13.93 14.99 0.98
C ALA A 130 14.04 13.47 0.73
N ASP A 131 13.26 12.59 1.37
CA ASP A 131 13.39 11.14 1.15
C ASP A 131 12.28 10.53 0.26
N ILE A 132 11.52 11.40 -0.43
CA ILE A 132 10.54 11.01 -1.45
C ILE A 132 11.11 11.40 -2.82
N PRO A 133 11.23 10.47 -3.80
CA PRO A 133 11.69 10.80 -5.15
C PRO A 133 10.90 11.99 -5.73
N GLY A 134 11.60 13.09 -6.02
CA GLY A 134 11.03 14.34 -6.58
C GLY A 134 10.96 15.53 -5.62
N ALA A 135 11.24 15.36 -4.33
CA ALA A 135 11.08 16.44 -3.35
C ALA A 135 12.39 17.06 -2.81
N THR A 136 13.54 16.56 -3.26
CA THR A 136 14.86 17.22 -3.14
C THR A 136 15.14 18.28 -4.21
N GLN A 137 14.21 18.51 -5.15
CA GLN A 137 14.34 19.48 -6.24
C GLN A 137 14.07 20.94 -5.80
N GLY A 138 14.39 21.30 -4.56
CA GLY A 138 13.89 22.52 -3.93
C GLY A 138 14.89 23.17 -2.98
N GLY A 139 15.38 24.36 -3.34
CA GLY A 139 16.28 25.16 -2.50
C GLY A 139 15.70 25.53 -1.12
N GLY A 140 16.47 26.26 -0.31
CA GLY A 140 16.21 26.52 1.11
C GLY A 140 14.80 27.03 1.48
N ASP A 141 14.11 27.72 0.58
CA ASP A 141 12.74 28.19 0.80
C ASP A 141 11.69 27.06 0.82
N HIS A 142 11.94 25.95 0.11
CA HIS A 142 11.07 24.78 0.13
C HIS A 142 11.14 24.09 1.50
N ALA A 143 12.34 23.98 2.08
CA ALA A 143 12.53 23.41 3.41
C ALA A 143 11.78 24.20 4.49
N ALA A 144 11.81 25.54 4.42
CA ALA A 144 11.06 26.40 5.35
C ALA A 144 9.55 26.18 5.25
N TYR A 145 9.00 25.99 4.04
CA TYR A 145 7.59 25.68 3.85
C TYR A 145 7.22 24.30 4.40
N VAL A 146 8.05 23.29 4.09
CA VAL A 146 7.85 21.91 4.58
C VAL A 146 7.84 21.89 6.10
N SER A 147 8.76 22.59 6.77
CA SER A 147 8.76 22.70 8.24
C SER A 147 7.45 23.28 8.77
N ARG A 148 6.90 24.35 8.17
CA ARG A 148 5.60 24.91 8.59
C ARG A 148 4.45 23.92 8.39
N LEU A 149 4.42 23.23 7.25
CA LEU A 149 3.42 22.21 6.96
C LEU A 149 3.46 21.08 8.00
N GLN A 150 4.66 20.60 8.34
CA GLN A 150 4.84 19.56 9.36
C GLN A 150 4.35 20.02 10.75
N HIS A 151 4.70 21.24 11.17
CA HIS A 151 4.24 21.80 12.45
C HIS A 151 2.71 21.97 12.49
N ALA A 152 2.12 22.50 11.41
CA ALA A 152 0.67 22.66 11.31
C ALA A 152 -0.05 21.30 11.39
N LEU A 153 0.46 20.30 10.68
CA LEU A 153 -0.10 18.95 10.68
C LEU A 153 0.02 18.29 12.05
N LEU A 154 1.20 18.31 12.67
CA LEU A 154 1.41 17.73 14.00
C LEU A 154 0.52 18.42 15.05
N GLY A 155 0.49 19.75 15.06
CA GLY A 155 -0.35 20.51 15.98
C GLY A 155 -1.84 20.20 15.82
N LEU A 156 -2.29 19.95 14.59
CA LEU A 156 -3.66 19.54 14.30
C LEU A 156 -3.95 18.12 14.81
N LEU A 157 -3.07 17.15 14.51
CA LEU A 157 -3.23 15.75 14.89
C LEU A 157 -3.17 15.54 16.41
N CYS A 158 -2.34 16.32 17.11
CA CYS A 158 -2.21 16.28 18.57
C CYS A 158 -3.46 16.75 19.32
N ARG A 159 -4.38 17.49 18.69
CA ARG A 159 -5.60 18.03 19.34
C ARG A 159 -6.63 16.97 19.71
N ALA A 160 -6.65 15.83 19.02
CA ALA A 160 -7.63 14.78 19.25
C ALA A 160 -6.92 13.47 19.58
N ALA A 161 -7.33 12.83 20.69
CA ALA A 161 -6.75 11.56 21.14
C ALA A 161 -6.81 10.46 20.06
N GLN A 162 -7.89 10.44 19.26
CA GLN A 162 -8.09 9.46 18.19
C GLN A 162 -7.12 9.59 17.02
N THR A 163 -6.55 10.78 16.77
CA THR A 163 -5.62 11.11 15.68
C THR A 163 -4.20 11.41 16.16
N ARG A 164 -3.93 11.22 17.46
CA ARG A 164 -2.64 11.55 18.06
C ARG A 164 -1.57 10.59 17.51
N PRO A 165 -0.48 11.11 16.91
CA PRO A 165 0.61 10.27 16.43
C PRO A 165 1.17 9.39 17.56
N GLY A 166 1.59 8.18 17.23
CA GLY A 166 1.92 7.16 18.22
C GLY A 166 2.16 5.82 17.55
N GLY A 167 1.32 4.83 17.86
CA GLY A 167 1.50 3.44 17.41
C GLY A 167 1.01 3.12 16.01
N TYR A 168 1.04 4.05 15.05
CA TYR A 168 0.60 3.77 13.68
C TYR A 168 1.49 4.43 12.64
N ARG A 169 1.57 3.77 11.48
CA ARG A 169 2.09 4.34 10.24
C ARG A 169 0.94 4.94 9.44
N LEU A 170 1.21 6.03 8.73
CA LEU A 170 0.25 6.57 7.76
C LEU A 170 0.99 7.28 6.63
N ALA A 171 0.65 6.98 5.39
CA ALA A 171 1.13 7.72 4.22
C ALA A 171 -0.05 8.45 3.56
N LEU A 172 0.12 9.73 3.25
CA LEU A 172 -0.93 10.56 2.67
C LEU A 172 -0.35 11.62 1.72
N GLN A 173 -1.14 12.00 0.72
CA GLN A 173 -0.88 13.09 -0.20
C GLN A 173 -1.82 14.27 0.07
N LEU A 174 -1.23 15.45 0.11
CA LEU A 174 -1.92 16.72 0.34
C LEU A 174 -1.86 17.57 -0.92
N TYR A 175 -3.02 18.03 -1.34
CA TYR A 175 -3.16 19.02 -2.39
C TYR A 175 -3.39 20.36 -1.72
N LEU A 176 -2.50 21.33 -1.99
CA LEU A 176 -2.58 22.66 -1.42
C LEU A 176 -2.99 23.65 -2.49
N ASN A 177 -4.02 24.44 -2.19
CA ASN A 177 -4.38 25.54 -3.05
C ASN A 177 -3.37 26.70 -2.96
N ARG A 178 -3.55 27.73 -3.78
CA ARG A 178 -2.66 28.91 -3.82
C ARG A 178 -2.59 29.69 -2.49
N ALA A 179 -3.54 29.49 -1.58
CA ALA A 179 -3.56 30.11 -0.26
C ALA A 179 -2.88 29.24 0.82
N GLY A 180 -2.34 28.07 0.46
CA GLY A 180 -1.74 27.13 1.41
C GLY A 180 -2.76 26.42 2.29
N VAL A 181 -3.95 26.18 1.75
CA VAL A 181 -5.01 25.39 2.39
C VAL A 181 -5.09 24.03 1.72
N VAL A 182 -5.20 22.97 2.52
CA VAL A 182 -5.43 21.61 2.01
C VAL A 182 -6.87 21.50 1.50
N ASP A 183 -7.04 21.34 0.19
CA ASP A 183 -8.36 21.18 -0.45
C ASP A 183 -8.69 19.71 -0.79
N ARG A 184 -7.68 18.85 -0.84
CA ARG A 184 -7.83 17.42 -1.05
C ARG A 184 -6.78 16.64 -0.27
N VAL A 185 -7.21 15.51 0.29
CA VAL A 185 -6.39 14.53 0.99
C VAL A 185 -6.57 13.18 0.31
N HIS A 186 -5.47 12.51 -0.01
CA HIS A 186 -5.49 11.15 -0.54
C HIS A 186 -4.65 10.24 0.37
N LEU A 187 -5.24 9.20 0.92
CA LEU A 187 -4.51 8.23 1.75
C LEU A 187 -3.81 7.23 0.84
N LEU A 188 -2.49 7.16 0.97
CA LEU A 188 -1.65 6.18 0.28
C LEU A 188 -1.51 4.88 1.08
N ASP A 189 -1.70 4.95 2.40
CA ASP A 189 -1.69 3.82 3.31
C ASP A 189 -2.71 4.05 4.46
N SER A 190 -3.04 2.99 5.21
CA SER A 190 -4.00 3.02 6.32
C SER A 190 -3.30 2.94 7.67
N THR A 191 -3.88 3.54 8.72
CA THR A 191 -3.44 3.35 10.11
C THR A 191 -3.78 1.96 10.68
N GLY A 192 -4.47 1.12 9.92
CA GLY A 192 -5.05 -0.15 10.39
C GLY A 192 -6.43 0.00 11.05
N LEU A 193 -6.89 1.24 11.26
CA LEU A 193 -8.21 1.54 11.83
C LEU A 193 -8.95 2.57 10.97
N ARG A 194 -10.00 2.12 10.25
CA ARG A 194 -10.78 3.00 9.35
C ARG A 194 -11.39 4.22 10.04
N ALA A 195 -11.79 4.09 11.30
CA ALA A 195 -12.32 5.20 12.08
C ALA A 195 -11.26 6.30 12.28
N ARG A 196 -10.00 5.91 12.54
CA ARG A 196 -8.87 6.82 12.67
C ARG A 196 -8.51 7.44 11.31
N ASP A 197 -8.45 6.66 10.24
CA ASP A 197 -8.19 7.15 8.88
C ASP A 197 -9.19 8.24 8.48
N THR A 198 -10.47 7.98 8.73
CA THR A 198 -11.56 8.93 8.45
C THR A 198 -11.45 10.19 9.31
N ALA A 199 -11.10 10.03 10.58
CA ALA A 199 -10.89 11.15 11.49
C ALA A 199 -9.70 12.02 11.03
N ILE A 200 -8.58 11.41 10.65
CA ILE A 200 -7.39 12.10 10.15
C ILE A 200 -7.71 12.86 8.85
N ALA A 201 -8.32 12.20 7.86
CA ALA A 201 -8.70 12.85 6.61
C ALA A 201 -9.59 14.08 6.85
N ARG A 202 -10.55 13.97 7.78
CA ARG A 202 -11.48 15.05 8.12
C ARG A 202 -10.78 16.24 8.78
N VAL A 203 -9.87 16.00 9.73
CA VAL A 203 -9.19 17.11 10.43
C VAL A 203 -8.18 17.80 9.52
N VAL A 204 -7.50 17.04 8.64
CA VAL A 204 -6.47 17.57 7.74
C VAL A 204 -7.09 18.33 6.57
N LEU A 205 -8.28 17.96 6.12
CA LEU A 205 -9.00 18.73 5.11
C LEU A 205 -9.29 20.15 5.63
N GLY A 206 -8.96 21.17 4.84
CA GLY A 206 -9.09 22.57 5.23
C GLY A 206 -7.98 23.07 6.17
N MET A 207 -6.99 22.24 6.49
CA MET A 207 -5.81 22.67 7.26
C MET A 207 -5.09 23.81 6.54
N ARG A 208 -4.76 24.86 7.29
CA ARG A 208 -4.00 26.02 6.78
C ARG A 208 -2.54 25.91 7.24
N VAL A 209 -1.62 26.02 6.28
CA VAL A 209 -0.18 26.05 6.58
C VAL A 209 0.27 27.42 7.11
N GLY A 210 -0.51 28.48 6.86
CA GLY A 210 -0.19 29.86 7.27
C GLY A 210 0.71 30.61 6.29
N ALA A 211 1.03 30.01 5.14
CA ALA A 211 1.74 30.64 4.04
C ALA A 211 1.30 29.99 2.70
N ALA A 212 1.35 30.76 1.61
CA ALA A 212 1.14 30.24 0.27
C ALA A 212 2.33 29.37 -0.18
N PRO A 213 2.10 28.23 -0.85
CA PRO A 213 3.19 27.43 -1.41
C PRO A 213 3.87 28.20 -2.55
N LEU A 214 5.18 28.01 -2.70
CA LEU A 214 5.95 28.59 -3.80
C LEU A 214 5.47 27.99 -5.14
N PRO A 215 5.47 28.76 -6.25
CA PRO A 215 5.08 28.23 -7.56
C PRO A 215 5.92 27.04 -8.02
N SER A 216 7.19 26.97 -7.61
CA SER A 216 8.13 25.89 -7.87
C SER A 216 7.94 24.67 -6.97
N MET A 217 6.98 24.69 -6.04
CA MET A 217 6.78 23.59 -5.09
C MET A 217 6.13 22.39 -5.80
N PRO A 218 6.75 21.19 -5.75
CA PRO A 218 6.15 19.97 -6.29
C PRO A 218 4.84 19.66 -5.56
N GLN A 219 3.77 19.43 -6.33
CA GLN A 219 2.48 18.99 -5.81
C GLN A 219 2.06 17.68 -6.49
N PRO A 220 1.35 16.78 -5.78
CA PRO A 220 0.92 16.89 -4.37
C PRO A 220 2.07 16.65 -3.37
N VAL A 221 1.96 17.23 -2.18
CA VAL A 221 2.94 17.02 -1.11
C VAL A 221 2.66 15.70 -0.42
N SER A 222 3.62 14.80 -0.42
CA SER A 222 3.50 13.49 0.23
C SER A 222 4.06 13.54 1.66
N ILE A 223 3.33 12.98 2.62
CA ILE A 223 3.69 12.93 4.04
C ILE A 223 3.65 11.47 4.51
N LEU A 224 4.70 11.06 5.22
CA LEU A 224 4.77 9.78 5.92
C LEU A 224 4.86 10.02 7.43
N LEU A 225 3.86 9.56 8.16
CA LEU A 225 3.89 9.42 9.61
C LEU A 225 4.40 8.03 9.95
N LEU A 226 5.43 7.98 10.77
CA LEU A 226 6.01 6.74 11.29
C LEU A 226 5.52 6.49 12.72
N PRO A 227 5.42 5.22 13.13
CA PRO A 227 5.14 4.90 14.51
C PRO A 227 6.27 5.38 15.43
N GLN A 228 5.93 5.80 16.64
CA GLN A 228 6.91 6.18 17.65
C GLN A 228 7.71 4.94 18.10
N GLY A 229 9.02 5.01 17.98
CA GLY A 229 9.99 4.08 18.58
C GLY A 229 10.63 4.65 19.85
N PRO A 230 11.40 3.84 20.60
CA PRO A 230 12.15 4.31 21.77
C PRO A 230 13.05 5.50 21.40
N GLY A 231 12.88 6.63 22.12
CA GLY A 231 13.62 7.87 21.87
C GLY A 231 12.99 8.82 20.83
N SER A 232 11.82 8.49 20.28
CA SER A 232 11.13 9.30 19.27
C SER A 232 9.69 9.63 19.70
N GLU A 233 9.59 10.44 20.74
CA GLU A 233 8.31 10.88 21.26
C GLU A 233 7.84 12.10 20.47
N VAL A 234 6.67 12.01 19.83
CA VAL A 234 6.01 13.21 19.31
C VAL A 234 5.45 13.93 20.53
N ASP A 235 6.17 14.96 20.97
CA ASP A 235 5.74 15.79 22.07
C ASP A 235 4.50 16.60 21.64
N CYS A 236 3.34 16.05 21.98
CA CYS A 236 2.06 16.73 21.84
C CYS A 236 1.74 17.58 23.09
N ALA A 237 2.68 17.76 24.02
CA ALA A 237 2.51 18.74 25.09
C ALA A 237 2.59 20.16 24.51
N PRO A 238 1.80 21.11 25.03
CA PRO A 238 1.93 22.50 24.65
C PRO A 238 3.31 23.00 25.12
N LYS A 239 4.25 23.23 24.19
CA LYS A 239 5.45 24.02 24.48
C LYS A 239 5.00 25.44 24.82
N THR A 240 4.92 25.76 26.11
CA THR A 240 4.91 27.15 26.58
C THR A 240 6.22 27.79 26.12
N MET A 241 6.15 28.62 25.08
CA MET A 241 7.24 29.52 24.71
C MET A 241 7.51 30.43 25.90
N SER A 242 8.59 30.17 26.64
CA SER A 242 9.17 31.15 27.54
C SER A 242 9.74 32.27 26.68
N ALA A 243 9.13 33.44 26.73
CA ALA A 243 9.62 34.65 26.07
C ALA A 243 10.93 35.12 26.74
N PRO A 244 11.90 35.67 25.97
CA PRO A 244 13.11 36.26 26.52
C PRO A 244 12.85 37.55 27.29
#